data_AF-A0A356QFT4-F1
#
_entry.id   AF-A0A356QFT4-F1
#
_cell.length_a   1.000
_cell.length_b   1.000
_cell.length_c   1.000
_cell.angle_alpha   90.00
_cell.angle_beta   90.00
_cell.angle_gamma   90.00
#
_symmetry.space_group_name_H-M   'P 1'
#
loop_
_entity.id
_entity.type
_entity.pdbx_description
1 polymer ?
#
loop_
_entity_poly.entity_id
_entity_poly.type
_entity_poly.pdbx_seq_one_letter_code
_entity_poly.pdbx_strand_id
1 'polypeptide(L)' 'GGPLALVEDGDPITIDAEADTIDVHISDDEMMRRRAAWQQPTPRYRKGVLAKYAKLVSSASTGAVTDQE' A
#
# COMPACT_ATOMS: atom_id res chain seq x y z
N GLY A 1 5.23 -2.09 0.03
CA GLY A 1 4.49 -1.56 1.18
C GLY A 1 4.41 -0.06 1.04
N GLY A 2 3.26 0.45 0.58
CA GLY A 2 3.00 1.89 0.63
C GLY A 2 2.71 2.34 2.07
N PRO A 3 2.48 3.64 2.32
CA PRO A 3 2.21 4.18 3.65
C PRO A 3 1.08 3.46 4.39
N LEU A 4 0.01 3.09 3.68
CA LEU A 4 -1.13 2.35 4.24
C LEU A 4 -0.73 1.02 4.90
N ALA A 5 0.33 0.36 4.42
CA ALA A 5 0.78 -0.92 4.97
C ALA A 5 1.52 -0.79 6.31
N LEU A 6 1.73 0.44 6.79
CA LEU A 6 2.52 0.79 7.96
C LEU A 6 1.68 1.46 9.07
N VAL A 7 0.38 1.69 8.81
CA VAL A 7 -0.58 2.21 9.79
C VAL A 7 -0.86 1.14 10.84
N GLU A 8 -0.96 1.54 12.09
CA GLU A 8 -1.28 0.70 13.25
C GLU A 8 -2.56 1.20 13.94
N ASP A 9 -3.21 0.32 14.71
CA ASP A 9 -4.41 0.67 15.46
C ASP A 9 -4.13 1.81 16.44
N GLY A 10 -4.92 2.88 16.36
CA GLY A 10 -4.78 4.06 17.20
C GLY A 10 -4.02 5.22 16.56
N ASP A 11 -3.44 5.04 15.37
CA ASP A 11 -2.86 6.16 14.62
C ASP A 11 -3.96 7.16 14.22
N PRO A 12 -3.81 8.47 14.52
CA PRO A 12 -4.77 9.46 14.08
C PRO A 12 -4.68 9.67 12.57
N ILE A 13 -5.83 9.69 11.90
CA ILE A 13 -5.93 9.91 10.45
C ILE A 13 -6.92 11.05 10.20
N THR A 14 -6.53 11.98 9.33
CA THR A 14 -7.43 13.01 8.79
C THR A 14 -7.79 12.66 7.35
N ILE A 15 -9.08 12.76 7.03
CA ILE A 15 -9.58 12.69 5.66
C ILE A 15 -10.19 14.05 5.38
N ASP A 16 -9.60 14.77 4.43
CA ASP A 16 -10.06 16.08 4.00
C ASP A 16 -10.48 16.00 2.54
N ALA A 17 -11.79 16.02 2.31
CA ALA A 17 -12.36 15.95 0.96
C ALA A 17 -12.28 17.29 0.22
N GLU A 18 -12.12 18.42 0.91
CA GLU A 18 -11.94 19.73 0.29
C GLU A 18 -10.50 19.89 -0.20
N ALA A 19 -9.54 19.41 0.58
CA ALA A 19 -8.12 19.42 0.23
C ALA A 19 -7.69 18.23 -0.65
N ASP A 20 -8.54 17.21 -0.83
CA ASP A 20 -8.24 15.94 -1.49
C ASP A 20 -7.04 15.21 -0.86
N THR A 21 -6.99 15.18 0.48
CA THR A 21 -5.91 14.54 1.23
C THR A 21 -6.41 13.47 2.20
N ILE A 22 -5.52 12.50 2.45
CA ILE A 22 -5.65 11.50 3.50
C ILE A 22 -4.30 11.43 4.21
N ASP A 23 -4.26 11.96 5.42
CA ASP A 23 -3.02 12.16 6.18
C ASP A 23 -3.01 11.29 7.44
N VAL A 24 -1.89 10.63 7.71
CA VAL A 24 -1.64 9.89 8.95
C VAL A 24 -0.70 10.70 9.84
N HIS A 25 -1.09 10.93 11.08
CA HIS A 25 -0.39 11.82 12.02
C HIS A 25 0.67 11.07 12.84
N ILE A 26 1.69 10.57 12.15
CA ILE A 26 2.88 9.96 12.74
C ILE A 26 4.12 10.71 12.26
N SER A 27 5.18 10.72 13.07
CA SER A 27 6.43 11.37 12.67
C SER A 27 7.13 10.61 11.54
N ASP A 28 7.93 11.31 10.75
CA ASP A 28 8.76 10.70 9.71
C ASP A 28 9.69 9.63 10.27
N ASP A 29 10.25 9.84 11.47
CA ASP A 29 11.12 8.88 12.15
C ASP A 29 10.37 7.56 12.46
N GLU A 30 9.14 7.64 12.96
CA GLU A 30 8.32 6.46 13.23
C GLU A 30 7.92 5.78 11.91
N MET A 31 7.61 6.56 10.88
CA MET A 31 7.29 6.01 9.57
C MET A 31 8.48 5.28 8.94
N MET A 32 9.70 5.81 9.07
CA MET A 32 10.93 5.15 8.65
C MET A 32 11.18 3.88 9.45
N ARG A 33 10.98 3.92 10.78
CA ARG A 33 11.14 2.75 11.65
C ARG A 33 10.17 1.63 11.28
N ARG A 34 8.88 1.93 11.10
CA ARG A 34 7.87 0.93 10.69
C ARG A 34 8.16 0.39 9.29
N ARG A 35 8.60 1.26 8.36
CA ARG A 35 9.02 0.85 7.02
C ARG A 35 10.20 -0.13 7.07
N ALA A 36 11.18 0.09 7.94
CA ALA A 36 12.33 -0.80 8.10
C ALA A 36 11.93 -2.17 8.69
N ALA A 37 10.91 -2.22 9.53
CA ALA A 37 10.36 -3.46 10.08
C ALA A 37 9.37 -4.18 9.13
N TRP A 38 8.88 -3.49 8.10
CA TRP A 38 7.83 -4.02 7.23
C TRP A 38 8.31 -5.20 6.38
N GLN A 39 7.53 -6.28 6.42
CA GLN A 39 7.75 -7.46 5.60
C GLN A 39 6.57 -7.66 4.66
N GLN A 40 6.86 -7.87 3.38
CA GLN A 40 5.82 -8.12 2.39
C GLN A 40 5.07 -9.42 2.75
N PRO A 41 3.74 -9.38 2.90
CA PRO A 41 2.96 -10.58 3.17
C PRO A 41 3.02 -11.55 1.99
N THR A 42 2.95 -12.83 2.32
CA THR A 42 2.93 -13.89 1.30
C THR A 42 1.67 -13.74 0.42
N PRO A 43 1.79 -13.92 -0.91
CA PRO A 43 0.62 -13.94 -1.79
C PRO A 43 -0.39 -15.03 -1.39
N ARG A 44 -1.67 -14.65 -1.31
CA ARG A 44 -2.78 -15.57 -1.01
C ARG A 44 -2.90 -16.71 -2.04
N TYR A 45 -2.61 -16.41 -3.30
CA TYR A 45 -2.62 -17.37 -4.41
C TYR A 45 -1.21 -17.50 -4.99
N ARG A 46 -0.64 -18.70 -4.90
CA ARG A 46 0.73 -18.99 -5.38
C ARG A 46 0.79 -19.59 -6.79
N LYS A 47 -0.36 -20.02 -7.33
CA LYS A 47 -0.50 -20.65 -8.66
C LYS A 47 -1.82 -20.24 -9.32
N GLY A 48 -1.98 -20.57 -10.61
CA GLY A 48 -3.19 -20.31 -11.38
C GLY A 48 -3.31 -18.87 -11.87
N VAL A 49 -4.48 -18.52 -12.39
CA VAL A 49 -4.71 -17.21 -13.03
C VAL A 49 -4.51 -16.03 -12.08
N LEU A 50 -4.90 -16.16 -10.81
CA LEU A 50 -4.73 -15.09 -9.82
C LEU A 50 -3.27 -14.84 -9.44
N ALA A 51 -2.43 -15.87 -9.47
CA ALA A 51 -0.99 -15.70 -9.29
C ALA A 51 -0.35 -14.98 -10.49
N LYS A 52 -0.84 -15.24 -11.72
CA LYS A 52 -0.41 -14.48 -12.91
C LYS A 52 -0.82 -13.02 -12.80
N TYR A 53 -2.07 -12.75 -12.45
CA TYR A 53 -2.60 -11.40 -12.29
C TYR A 53 -1.81 -10.60 -11.23
N ALA A 54 -1.66 -11.16 -10.02
CA ALA A 54 -0.92 -10.49 -8.95
C ALA A 54 0.55 -10.20 -9.29
N LYS A 55 1.14 -10.96 -10.24
CA LYS A 55 2.50 -10.74 -10.73
C LYS A 55 2.59 -9.64 -11.80
N LEU A 56 1.53 -9.42 -12.58
CA LEU A 56 1.55 -8.58 -13.78
C LEU A 56 0.80 -7.27 -13.62
N VAL A 57 -0.16 -7.20 -12.70
CA VAL A 57 -1.02 -6.02 -12.52
C VAL A 57 -0.21 -4.81 -12.06
N SER A 58 -0.47 -3.66 -12.69
CA SER A 58 0.11 -2.37 -12.30
C SER A 58 -0.66 -1.69 -11.16
N SER A 59 -0.20 -0.51 -10.74
CA SER A 59 -0.91 0.29 -9.73
C SER A 59 -2.32 0.65 -10.19
N ALA A 60 -3.26 0.78 -9.23
CA ALA A 60 -4.58 1.31 -9.51
C ALA A 60 -4.53 2.75 -10.06
N SER A 61 -3.55 3.56 -9.62
CA SER A 61 -3.33 4.91 -10.15
C SER A 61 -2.95 4.93 -11.63
N THR A 62 -2.46 3.80 -12.17
CA THR A 62 -2.14 3.60 -13.60
C THR A 62 -3.16 2.68 -14.28
N GLY A 63 -4.33 2.47 -13.67
CA GLY A 63 -5.44 1.72 -14.27
C GLY A 63 -5.42 0.19 -14.09
N ALA A 64 -4.52 -0.35 -13.26
CA ALA A 64 -4.44 -1.80 -12.98
C ALA A 64 -4.34 -2.69 -14.23
N VAL A 65 -3.65 -2.20 -15.27
CA VAL A 65 -3.36 -2.93 -16.51
C VAL A 65 -2.36 -4.08 -16.26
N THR A 66 -2.33 -5.07 -17.14
CA THR A 66 -1.47 -6.28 -16.99
C THR A 66 -0.44 -6.45 -18.10
N ASP A 67 -0.32 -5.44 -18.96
CA ASP A 67 0.40 -5.41 -20.23
C ASP A 67 1.14 -4.08 -20.42
N GLN A 68 1.62 -3.47 -19.33
CA GLN A 68 2.46 -2.26 -19.43
C GLN A 68 3.67 -2.53 -20.33
N GLU A 69 3.89 -1.65 -21.31
CA GLU A 69 5.10 -1.61 -22.13
C GLU A 69 6.34 -1.21 -21.31
#